data_AF-A0A8T9CC23-F1
#
_entry.id   AF-A0A8T9CC23-F1
#
_cell.length_a   1.000
_cell.length_b   1.000
_cell.length_c   1.000
_cell.angle_alpha   90.00
_cell.angle_beta   90.00
_cell.angle_gamma   90.00
#
_symmetry.space_group_name_H-M   'P 1'
#
loop_
_entity.id
_entity.type
_entity.pdbx_description
1 polymer ?
#
loop_
_entity_poly.entity_id
_entity_poly.type
_entity_poly.pdbx_seq_one_letter_code
_entity_poly.pdbx_strand_id
1 'polypeptide(L)'
;MSTFTIPDTQVSVQLCDDLTKDQLLEFPAFKGWLSRLQSNLSLQHKYTAHEFHSSPYALRSLKIQAIDRFGASRLGFVKFTASITNNEGESLPGAVFLRGPSVGMLVVLQPDDLPSGSQEEKHVLLTVQPRVAAGSLQFVELPAGMVDDGTFKGSAAQEIKEEIGLDIPEDELINLTELAIPTTEGEDTPKAVFPSAGGCDECIPLFLHEKRVPRETLKEWTG
;
A
#
# COMPACT_ATOMS: atom_id res chain seq x y z
N MET A 1 17.06 17.79 -16.51
CA MET A 1 16.50 17.98 -15.14
C MET A 1 15.93 19.37 -14.92
N SER A 2 14.60 19.48 -14.82
CA SER A 2 13.86 20.69 -14.47
C SER A 2 13.51 20.71 -12.98
N THR A 3 13.29 21.90 -12.41
CA THR A 3 12.85 22.08 -11.01
C THR A 3 11.55 22.85 -10.98
N PHE A 4 10.67 22.51 -10.04
CA PHE A 4 9.48 23.29 -9.72
C PHE A 4 9.24 23.34 -8.22
N THR A 5 8.37 24.25 -7.76
CA THR A 5 7.89 24.29 -6.38
C THR A 5 6.49 23.70 -6.31
N ILE A 6 6.25 22.79 -5.37
CA ILE A 6 4.91 22.23 -5.13
C ILE A 6 3.95 23.39 -4.81
N PRO A 7 2.78 23.49 -5.49
CA PRO A 7 1.80 24.55 -5.23
C PRO A 7 1.48 24.71 -3.74
N ASP A 8 1.33 25.95 -3.29
CA ASP A 8 0.97 26.30 -1.90
C ASP A 8 1.99 25.84 -0.83
N THR A 9 3.21 25.48 -1.24
CA THR A 9 4.30 25.12 -0.33
C THR A 9 5.60 25.83 -0.71
N GLN A 10 6.63 25.67 0.13
CA GLN A 10 8.01 26.07 -0.17
C GLN A 10 8.89 24.89 -0.62
N VAL A 11 8.29 23.72 -0.89
CA VAL A 11 9.04 22.50 -1.19
C VAL A 11 9.44 22.50 -2.67
N SER A 12 10.75 22.53 -2.91
CA SER A 12 11.31 22.41 -4.26
C SER A 12 11.44 20.94 -4.68
N VAL A 13 11.16 20.65 -5.94
CA VAL A 13 11.23 19.30 -6.53
C VAL A 13 12.11 19.35 -7.76
N GLN A 14 13.24 18.64 -7.69
CA GLN A 14 14.08 18.37 -8.84
C GLN A 14 13.59 17.10 -9.54
N LEU A 15 13.18 17.22 -10.80
CA LEU A 15 12.70 16.11 -11.63
C LEU A 15 13.87 15.38 -12.30
N CYS A 16 13.73 14.06 -12.45
CA CYS A 16 14.54 13.30 -13.39
C CYS A 16 14.15 13.63 -14.83
N ASP A 17 14.92 13.14 -15.79
CA ASP A 17 14.54 13.27 -17.20
C ASP A 17 13.30 12.39 -17.48
N ASP A 18 12.57 12.71 -18.55
CA ASP A 18 11.32 12.04 -18.96
C ASP A 18 10.18 12.05 -17.92
N LEU A 19 10.20 12.93 -16.92
CA LEU A 19 9.09 13.17 -16.00
C LEU A 19 8.69 14.64 -16.01
N THR A 20 7.40 14.92 -16.20
CA THR A 20 6.86 16.28 -16.10
C THR A 20 6.29 16.56 -14.72
N LYS A 21 6.17 17.86 -14.38
CA LYS A 21 5.51 18.32 -13.14
C LYS A 21 4.11 17.74 -13.02
N ASP A 22 3.30 17.85 -14.06
CA ASP A 22 1.88 17.48 -14.01
C ASP A 22 1.74 15.97 -13.85
N GLN A 23 2.54 15.16 -14.56
CA GLN A 23 2.56 13.71 -14.35
C GLN A 23 2.88 13.30 -12.91
N LEU A 24 3.86 13.96 -12.26
CA LEU A 24 4.19 13.66 -10.87
C LEU A 24 3.09 14.11 -9.92
N LEU A 25 2.56 15.31 -10.12
CA LEU A 25 1.50 15.86 -9.26
C LEU A 25 0.16 15.14 -9.45
N GLU A 26 -0.08 14.52 -10.60
CA GLU A 26 -1.27 13.71 -10.89
C GLU A 26 -1.15 12.27 -10.38
N PHE A 27 0.07 11.77 -10.18
CA PHE A 27 0.34 10.39 -9.76
C PHE A 27 -0.26 10.08 -8.38
N PRO A 28 -1.23 9.15 -8.27
CA PRO A 28 -1.97 8.91 -7.02
C PRO A 28 -1.08 8.58 -5.82
N ALA A 29 -0.07 7.71 -5.99
CA ALA A 29 0.82 7.36 -4.89
C ALA A 29 1.63 8.57 -4.38
N PHE A 30 2.04 9.48 -5.29
CA PHE A 30 2.72 10.71 -4.89
C PHE A 30 1.79 11.66 -4.14
N LYS A 31 0.56 11.87 -4.64
CA LYS A 31 -0.45 12.68 -3.93
C LYS A 31 -0.72 12.13 -2.52
N GLY A 32 -0.98 10.84 -2.42
CA GLY A 32 -1.29 10.17 -1.16
C GLY A 32 -0.13 10.19 -0.17
N TRP A 33 1.10 9.97 -0.64
CA TRP A 33 2.30 10.09 0.20
C TRP A 33 2.50 11.53 0.70
N LEU A 34 2.45 12.52 -0.20
CA LEU A 34 2.72 13.91 0.13
C LEU A 34 1.67 14.46 1.11
N SER A 35 0.38 14.21 0.85
CA SER A 35 -0.72 14.63 1.71
C SER A 35 -0.58 14.06 3.12
N ARG A 36 -0.36 12.74 3.25
CA ARG A 36 -0.20 12.08 4.56
C ARG A 36 1.01 12.61 5.31
N LEU A 37 2.15 12.75 4.63
CA LEU A 37 3.37 13.28 5.26
C LEU A 37 3.14 14.72 5.76
N GLN A 38 2.52 15.59 4.96
CA GLN A 38 2.22 16.97 5.38
C GLN A 38 1.26 17.02 6.57
N SER A 39 0.20 16.21 6.55
CA SER A 39 -0.73 16.06 7.67
C SER A 39 0.01 15.65 8.96
N ASN A 40 0.84 14.60 8.89
CA ASN A 40 1.58 14.09 10.05
C ASN A 40 2.66 15.07 10.55
N LEU A 41 3.37 15.76 9.65
CA LEU A 41 4.32 16.81 10.05
C LEU A 41 3.61 17.98 10.78
N SER A 42 2.38 18.32 10.38
CA SER A 42 1.62 19.42 11.00
C SER A 42 1.25 19.16 12.46
N LEU A 43 1.19 17.89 12.88
CA LEU A 43 0.85 17.49 14.26
C LEU A 43 1.86 18.01 15.27
N GLN A 44 3.13 18.14 14.86
CA GLN A 44 4.22 18.70 15.65
C GLN A 44 3.93 20.14 16.09
N HIS A 45 3.20 20.90 15.27
CA HIS A 45 2.80 22.27 15.59
C HIS A 45 1.47 22.34 16.33
N LYS A 46 0.57 21.37 16.08
CA LYS A 46 -0.78 21.34 16.66
C LYS A 46 -0.78 20.92 18.12
N TYR A 47 0.04 19.94 18.48
CA TYR A 47 0.05 19.35 19.81
C TYR A 47 1.36 19.65 20.53
N THR A 48 1.27 20.38 21.65
CA THR A 48 2.44 20.71 22.48
C THR A 48 3.11 19.49 23.11
N ALA A 49 2.36 18.39 23.26
CA ALA A 49 2.85 17.11 23.75
C ALA A 49 3.50 16.24 22.66
N HIS A 50 3.51 16.68 21.40
CA HIS A 50 4.16 15.93 20.32
C HIS A 50 5.67 15.85 20.57
N GLU A 51 6.27 14.68 20.34
CA GLU A 51 7.70 14.43 20.59
C GLU A 51 8.63 15.50 19.98
N PHE A 52 8.38 15.84 18.71
CA PHE A 52 9.15 16.86 17.98
C PHE A 52 8.60 18.30 18.09
N HIS A 53 7.73 18.62 19.06
CA HIS A 53 7.15 19.97 19.17
C HIS A 53 8.21 21.07 19.35
N SER A 54 9.27 20.81 20.12
CA SER A 54 10.34 21.78 20.40
C SER A 54 11.20 22.09 19.18
N SER A 55 11.42 21.10 18.31
CA SER A 55 12.25 21.20 17.10
C SER A 55 11.58 20.45 15.94
N PRO A 56 10.56 21.05 15.31
CA PRO A 56 9.73 20.36 14.34
C PRO A 56 10.46 20.12 13.02
N TYR A 57 10.27 18.92 12.48
CA TYR A 57 10.74 18.53 11.16
C TYR A 57 9.88 19.14 10.06
N ALA A 58 10.52 19.54 8.97
CA ALA A 58 9.82 19.97 7.77
C ALA A 58 10.41 19.32 6.51
N LEU A 59 9.54 19.00 5.56
CA LEU A 59 9.94 18.64 4.21
C LEU A 59 10.51 19.88 3.51
N ARG A 60 11.77 19.82 3.07
CA ARG A 60 12.48 20.95 2.45
C ARG A 60 12.54 20.84 0.93
N SER A 61 12.84 19.65 0.44
CA SER A 61 12.98 19.40 -1.00
C SER A 61 12.83 17.92 -1.34
N LEU A 62 12.56 17.66 -2.61
CA LEU A 62 12.53 16.33 -3.22
C LEU A 62 13.48 16.30 -4.41
N LYS A 63 14.16 15.16 -4.60
CA LYS A 63 14.92 14.88 -5.81
C LYS A 63 14.45 13.54 -6.38
N ILE A 64 13.74 13.59 -7.49
CA ILE A 64 13.32 12.39 -8.22
C ILE A 64 14.55 11.78 -8.89
N GLN A 65 14.82 10.52 -8.57
CA GLN A 65 16.00 9.80 -9.00
C GLN A 65 15.72 8.95 -10.24
N ALA A 66 14.58 8.26 -10.26
CA ALA A 66 14.19 7.38 -11.35
C ALA A 66 12.67 7.16 -11.36
N ILE A 67 12.17 6.73 -12.52
CA ILE A 67 10.78 6.31 -12.71
C ILE A 67 10.73 5.01 -13.50
N ASP A 68 9.67 4.24 -13.28
CA ASP A 68 9.27 3.14 -14.16
C ASP A 68 7.97 3.51 -14.86
N ARG A 69 7.83 3.08 -16.12
CA ARG A 69 6.60 3.23 -16.89
C ARG A 69 6.02 1.87 -17.23
N PHE A 70 4.71 1.72 -17.08
CA PHE A 70 3.97 0.53 -17.46
C PHE A 70 3.26 0.75 -18.79
N GLY A 71 3.36 -0.25 -19.67
CA GLY A 71 2.91 -0.11 -21.05
C GLY A 71 3.64 1.01 -21.77
N ALA A 72 2.94 1.75 -22.63
CA ALA A 72 3.57 2.75 -23.48
C ALA A 72 3.97 4.05 -22.74
N SER A 73 3.24 4.45 -21.69
CA SER A 73 3.46 5.77 -21.07
C SER A 73 2.97 5.94 -19.63
N ARG A 74 2.25 4.98 -19.04
CA ARG A 74 1.67 5.15 -17.69
C ARG A 74 2.79 5.20 -16.66
N LEU A 75 2.81 6.22 -15.82
CA LEU A 75 3.76 6.29 -14.70
C LEU A 75 3.41 5.19 -13.68
N GLY A 76 4.36 4.30 -13.42
CA GLY A 76 4.18 3.14 -12.55
C GLY A 76 4.82 3.36 -11.19
N PHE A 77 6.15 3.45 -11.15
CA PHE A 77 6.91 3.64 -9.91
C PHE A 77 7.75 4.91 -9.93
N VAL A 78 8.00 5.48 -8.75
CA VAL A 78 8.84 6.68 -8.59
C VAL A 78 9.82 6.47 -7.44
N LYS A 79 11.12 6.61 -7.71
CA LYS A 79 12.16 6.64 -6.68
C LYS A 79 12.63 8.07 -6.45
N PHE A 80 12.71 8.50 -5.18
CA PHE A 80 13.26 9.81 -4.85
C PHE A 80 13.95 9.86 -3.48
N THR A 81 14.68 10.94 -3.24
CA THR A 81 15.14 11.35 -1.91
C THR A 81 14.39 12.59 -1.44
N ALA A 82 13.83 12.54 -0.23
CA ALA A 82 13.26 13.67 0.48
C ALA A 82 14.25 14.24 1.50
N SER A 83 14.43 15.56 1.49
CA SER A 83 15.15 16.26 2.53
C SER A 83 14.17 16.66 3.62
N ILE A 84 14.22 15.99 4.77
CA ILE A 84 13.37 16.29 5.93
C ILE A 84 14.28 16.66 7.09
N THR A 85 14.21 17.93 7.53
CA THR A 85 15.12 18.48 8.55
C THR A 85 14.41 19.40 9.52
N ASN A 86 14.89 19.46 10.76
CA ASN A 86 14.47 20.44 11.76
C ASN A 86 15.46 21.62 11.83
N ASN A 87 15.21 22.57 12.74
CA ASN A 87 16.03 23.78 12.88
C ASN A 87 17.32 23.56 13.68
N GLU A 88 17.48 22.39 14.29
CA GLU A 88 18.70 21.98 15.01
C GLU A 88 19.70 21.28 14.09
N GLY A 89 19.35 21.10 12.81
CA GLY A 89 20.22 20.48 11.81
C GLY A 89 20.10 18.95 11.74
N GLU A 90 19.16 18.36 12.48
CA GLU A 90 18.87 16.93 12.39
C GLU A 90 18.11 16.61 11.10
N SER A 91 18.25 15.36 10.64
CA SER A 91 17.63 14.89 9.39
C SER A 91 17.06 13.49 9.54
N LEU A 92 15.89 13.25 8.95
CA LEU A 92 15.30 11.92 8.86
C LEU A 92 15.73 11.21 7.57
N PRO A 93 15.84 9.87 7.57
CA PRO A 93 16.02 9.10 6.34
C PRO A 93 14.89 9.39 5.35
N GLY A 94 15.24 9.76 4.13
CA GLY A 94 14.27 10.21 3.12
C GLY A 94 14.33 9.44 1.80
N ALA A 95 14.92 8.25 1.75
CA ALA A 95 14.96 7.46 0.53
C ALA A 95 13.62 6.73 0.31
N VAL A 96 12.81 7.19 -0.64
CA VAL A 96 11.43 6.70 -0.85
C VAL A 96 11.29 6.05 -2.22
N PHE A 97 10.69 4.86 -2.25
CA PHE A 97 10.21 4.18 -3.44
C PHE A 97 8.69 4.15 -3.41
N LEU A 98 8.06 4.94 -4.27
CA LEU A 98 6.61 4.96 -4.44
C LEU A 98 6.18 3.85 -5.38
N ARG A 99 5.52 2.87 -4.79
CA ARG A 99 4.82 1.77 -5.46
C ARG A 99 3.31 1.99 -5.45
N GLY A 100 2.78 2.62 -4.40
CA GLY A 100 1.35 2.74 -4.15
C GLY A 100 0.76 1.56 -3.38
N PRO A 101 -0.53 1.66 -3.02
CA PRO A 101 -1.23 0.65 -2.22
C PRO A 101 -1.52 -0.65 -2.98
N SER A 102 -1.58 -1.74 -2.23
CA SER A 102 -2.05 -3.05 -2.69
C SER A 102 -3.01 -3.64 -1.66
N VAL A 103 -3.59 -4.81 -1.94
CA VAL A 103 -4.47 -5.56 -1.04
C VAL A 103 -4.05 -7.02 -1.00
N GLY A 104 -4.24 -7.68 0.14
CA GLY A 104 -3.96 -9.10 0.31
C GLY A 104 -5.20 -9.86 0.80
N MET A 105 -5.38 -11.08 0.30
CA MET A 105 -6.61 -11.84 0.49
C MET A 105 -6.37 -13.17 1.18
N LEU A 106 -6.92 -13.30 2.39
CA LEU A 106 -7.02 -14.56 3.11
C LEU A 106 -8.35 -15.22 2.75
N VAL A 107 -8.35 -16.05 1.72
CA VAL A 107 -9.53 -16.84 1.33
C VAL A 107 -9.45 -18.20 2.02
N VAL A 108 -10.38 -18.46 2.93
CA VAL A 108 -10.47 -19.71 3.68
C VAL A 108 -11.62 -20.55 3.13
N LEU A 109 -11.32 -21.77 2.71
CA LEU A 109 -12.29 -22.75 2.24
C LEU A 109 -12.46 -23.87 3.27
N GLN A 110 -13.70 -24.27 3.52
CA GLN A 110 -14.02 -25.39 4.41
C GLN A 110 -15.03 -26.33 3.74
N PRO A 111 -14.92 -27.66 3.90
CA PRO A 111 -15.96 -28.58 3.48
C PRO A 111 -17.35 -28.18 4.01
N ASP A 112 -18.36 -28.18 3.15
CA ASP A 112 -19.74 -27.87 3.51
C ASP A 112 -20.46 -29.00 4.26
N ASP A 113 -19.91 -30.22 4.24
CA ASP A 113 -20.44 -31.40 4.93
C ASP A 113 -20.11 -31.49 6.43
N LEU A 114 -19.25 -30.59 6.94
CA LEU A 114 -18.94 -30.50 8.37
C LEU A 114 -20.08 -29.85 9.18
N PRO A 115 -20.16 -30.08 10.51
CA PRO A 115 -21.12 -29.39 11.36
C PRO A 115 -20.96 -27.87 11.33
N SER A 116 -22.07 -27.14 11.39
CA SER A 116 -22.05 -25.68 11.52
C SER A 116 -21.27 -25.27 12.77
N GLY A 117 -20.31 -24.35 12.61
CA GLY A 117 -19.42 -23.90 13.69
C GLY A 117 -18.15 -24.72 13.87
N SER A 118 -17.98 -25.83 13.14
CA SER A 118 -16.71 -26.58 13.13
C SER A 118 -15.54 -25.69 12.70
N GLN A 119 -14.38 -25.87 13.33
CA GLN A 119 -13.12 -25.25 12.93
C GLN A 119 -12.17 -26.24 12.25
N GLU A 120 -12.65 -27.46 11.99
CA GLU A 120 -11.87 -28.52 11.32
C GLU A 120 -11.75 -28.25 9.82
N GLU A 121 -10.69 -28.79 9.20
CA GLU A 121 -10.48 -28.79 7.74
C GLU A 121 -10.61 -27.42 7.06
N LYS A 122 -10.08 -26.38 7.69
CA LYS A 122 -9.93 -25.07 7.05
C LYS A 122 -8.68 -25.05 6.18
N HIS A 123 -8.85 -24.72 4.91
CA HIS A 123 -7.79 -24.58 3.93
C HIS A 123 -7.66 -23.12 3.51
N VAL A 124 -6.42 -22.63 3.38
CA VAL A 124 -6.15 -21.29 2.85
C VAL A 124 -5.78 -21.43 1.39
N LEU A 125 -6.43 -20.63 0.54
CA LEU A 125 -6.05 -20.53 -0.85
C LEU A 125 -4.77 -19.71 -1.01
N LEU A 126 -3.84 -20.23 -1.79
CA LEU A 126 -2.59 -19.57 -2.16
C LEU A 126 -2.46 -19.55 -3.68
N THR A 127 -1.72 -18.57 -4.19
CA THR A 127 -1.31 -18.50 -5.59
C THR A 127 0.19 -18.82 -5.70
N VAL A 128 0.60 -19.24 -6.91
CA VAL A 128 2.02 -19.43 -7.24
C VAL A 128 2.35 -18.50 -8.39
N GLN A 129 3.23 -17.53 -8.14
CA GLN A 129 3.53 -16.46 -9.10
C GLN A 129 5.04 -16.20 -9.18
N PRO A 130 5.55 -15.68 -10.32
CA PRO A 130 6.90 -15.17 -10.38
C PRO A 130 6.99 -13.82 -9.64
N ARG A 131 7.91 -13.73 -8.68
CA ARG A 131 8.27 -12.51 -7.97
C ARG A 131 9.75 -12.21 -8.22
N VAL A 132 10.03 -11.54 -9.34
CA VAL A 132 11.39 -11.18 -9.77
C VAL A 132 12.12 -10.36 -8.70
N ALA A 133 11.43 -9.42 -8.04
CA ALA A 133 12.00 -8.61 -6.96
C ALA A 133 12.42 -9.46 -5.74
N ALA A 134 11.77 -10.60 -5.51
CA ALA A 134 12.13 -11.56 -4.48
C ALA A 134 13.11 -12.66 -4.97
N GLY A 135 13.50 -12.62 -6.25
CA GLY A 135 14.35 -13.64 -6.87
C GLY A 135 13.69 -15.02 -7.03
N SER A 136 12.35 -15.09 -7.03
CA SER A 136 11.61 -16.35 -7.13
C SER A 136 10.74 -16.39 -8.39
N LEU A 137 10.67 -17.56 -9.02
CA LEU A 137 9.77 -17.83 -10.15
C LEU A 137 8.54 -18.67 -9.77
N GLN A 138 8.53 -19.23 -8.57
CA GLN A 138 7.44 -20.05 -8.02
C GLN A 138 7.18 -19.61 -6.58
N PHE A 139 6.89 -18.33 -6.38
CA PHE A 139 6.64 -17.77 -5.07
C PHE A 139 5.22 -18.13 -4.64
N VAL A 140 5.09 -18.75 -3.46
CA VAL A 140 3.81 -19.13 -2.88
C VAL A 140 3.35 -18.03 -1.94
N GLU A 141 2.18 -17.44 -2.20
CA GLU A 141 1.66 -16.31 -1.42
C GLU A 141 0.13 -16.26 -1.41
N LEU A 142 -0.42 -15.37 -0.59
CA LEU A 142 -1.84 -15.03 -0.64
C LEU A 142 -2.15 -14.34 -1.98
N PRO A 143 -3.33 -14.55 -2.58
CA PRO A 143 -3.82 -13.70 -3.67
C PRO A 143 -3.72 -12.23 -3.27
N ALA A 144 -3.19 -11.39 -4.17
CA ALA A 144 -2.86 -10.01 -3.87
C ALA A 144 -2.81 -9.15 -5.13
N GLY A 145 -3.32 -7.93 -5.02
CA GLY A 145 -3.52 -7.06 -6.17
C GLY A 145 -3.25 -5.59 -5.88
N MET A 146 -3.04 -4.79 -6.93
CA MET A 146 -2.79 -3.36 -6.78
C MET A 146 -4.12 -2.60 -6.75
N VAL A 147 -4.21 -1.53 -5.97
CA VAL A 147 -5.45 -0.74 -5.94
C VAL A 147 -5.38 0.32 -7.05
N ASP A 148 -6.05 0.06 -8.16
CA ASP A 148 -6.29 1.06 -9.21
C ASP A 148 -7.64 1.77 -8.95
N ASP A 149 -7.61 3.11 -8.82
CA ASP A 149 -8.75 4.05 -8.65
C ASP A 149 -10.07 3.44 -8.11
N GLY A 150 -10.13 3.17 -6.80
CA GLY A 150 -11.29 2.55 -6.14
C GLY A 150 -11.21 2.50 -4.61
N THR A 151 -12.15 1.79 -3.97
CA THR A 151 -12.07 1.45 -2.54
C THR A 151 -11.22 0.20 -2.35
N PHE A 152 -10.55 0.06 -1.20
CA PHE A 152 -9.76 -1.15 -0.91
C PHE A 152 -10.59 -2.45 -1.02
N LYS A 153 -11.88 -2.41 -0.62
CA LYS A 153 -12.78 -3.56 -0.73
C LYS A 153 -13.14 -3.91 -2.19
N GLY A 154 -13.44 -2.90 -3.01
CA GLY A 154 -13.75 -3.11 -4.42
C GLY A 154 -12.55 -3.63 -5.21
N SER A 155 -11.37 -3.05 -4.98
CA SER A 155 -10.12 -3.54 -5.58
C SER A 155 -9.80 -4.96 -5.12
N ALA A 156 -9.98 -5.28 -3.84
CA ALA A 156 -9.84 -6.64 -3.33
C ALA A 156 -10.77 -7.64 -4.04
N ALA A 157 -12.06 -7.35 -4.16
CA ALA A 157 -13.01 -8.24 -4.83
C ALA A 157 -12.67 -8.43 -6.33
N GLN A 158 -12.26 -7.36 -7.02
CA GLN A 158 -11.87 -7.43 -8.43
C GLN A 158 -10.60 -8.26 -8.63
N GLU A 159 -9.56 -8.02 -7.84
CA GLU A 159 -8.26 -8.71 -7.95
C GLU A 159 -8.40 -10.22 -7.69
N ILE A 160 -9.23 -10.61 -6.71
CA ILE A 160 -9.58 -12.03 -6.49
C ILE A 160 -10.20 -12.65 -7.74
N LYS A 161 -11.17 -11.96 -8.36
CA LYS A 161 -11.82 -12.49 -9.55
C LYS A 161 -10.82 -12.68 -10.69
N GLU A 162 -9.88 -11.76 -10.84
CA GLU A 162 -8.85 -11.81 -11.87
C GLU A 162 -7.82 -12.93 -11.61
N GLU A 163 -7.36 -13.09 -10.37
CA GLU A 163 -6.32 -14.06 -10.02
C GLU A 163 -6.83 -15.50 -9.86
N ILE A 164 -8.02 -15.68 -9.27
CA ILE A 164 -8.52 -17.00 -8.86
C ILE A 164 -9.93 -17.33 -9.37
N GLY A 165 -10.58 -16.42 -10.11
CA GLY A 165 -11.88 -16.68 -10.74
C GLY A 165 -13.07 -16.75 -9.79
N LEU A 166 -12.92 -16.32 -8.52
CA LEU A 166 -14.04 -16.27 -7.57
C LEU A 166 -14.68 -14.89 -7.54
N ASP A 167 -15.99 -14.87 -7.77
CA ASP A 167 -16.84 -13.74 -7.43
C ASP A 167 -17.11 -13.75 -5.91
N ILE A 168 -16.53 -12.79 -5.19
CA ILE A 168 -16.75 -12.57 -3.75
C ILE A 168 -17.44 -11.20 -3.56
N PRO A 169 -18.64 -11.15 -2.96
CA PRO A 169 -19.29 -9.89 -2.63
C PRO A 169 -18.47 -9.04 -1.64
N GLU A 170 -18.39 -7.73 -1.88
CA GLU A 170 -17.61 -6.80 -1.04
C GLU A 170 -18.07 -6.75 0.44
N ASP A 171 -19.35 -7.00 0.68
CA ASP A 171 -19.96 -7.04 2.02
C ASP A 171 -19.60 -8.31 2.80
N GLU A 172 -19.15 -9.37 2.11
CA GLU A 172 -18.62 -10.59 2.71
C GLU A 172 -17.12 -10.49 3.05
N LEU A 173 -16.46 -9.38 2.68
CA LEU A 173 -15.05 -9.13 3.00
C LEU A 173 -14.88 -8.48 4.38
N ILE A 174 -14.12 -9.15 5.25
CA ILE A 174 -13.73 -8.65 6.56
C ILE A 174 -12.34 -8.01 6.47
N ASN A 175 -12.22 -6.72 6.77
CA ASN A 175 -10.91 -6.04 6.82
C ASN A 175 -10.19 -6.36 8.14
N LEU A 176 -9.23 -7.29 8.09
CA LEU A 176 -8.49 -7.74 9.28
C LEU A 176 -7.58 -6.65 9.84
N THR A 177 -6.97 -5.81 8.99
CA THR A 177 -6.04 -4.77 9.46
C THR A 177 -6.80 -3.63 10.13
N GLU A 178 -8.00 -3.29 9.68
CA GLU A 178 -8.87 -2.33 10.38
C GLU A 178 -9.32 -2.84 11.76
N LEU A 179 -9.61 -4.15 11.88
CA LEU A 179 -9.98 -4.76 13.16
C LEU A 179 -8.80 -4.83 14.14
N ALA A 180 -7.59 -5.09 13.64
CA ALA A 180 -6.41 -5.29 14.47
C ALA A 180 -5.73 -3.97 14.88
N ILE A 181 -5.77 -2.95 14.02
CA ILE A 181 -5.01 -1.70 14.24
C ILE A 181 -5.91 -0.66 14.90
N PRO A 182 -5.61 -0.22 16.14
CA PRO A 182 -6.39 0.81 16.81
C PRO A 182 -6.26 2.13 16.06
N THR A 183 -7.29 2.97 16.14
CA THR A 183 -7.19 4.34 15.64
C THR A 183 -6.26 5.12 16.56
N THR A 184 -5.12 5.58 16.05
CA THR A 184 -4.24 6.52 16.76
C THR A 184 -4.80 7.93 16.57
N GLU A 185 -4.95 8.68 17.67
CA GLU A 185 -5.41 10.07 17.55
C GLU A 185 -4.33 10.92 16.87
N GLY A 186 -4.69 11.55 15.76
CA GLY A 186 -3.88 12.58 15.11
C GLY A 186 -3.13 12.14 13.87
N GLU A 187 -2.67 10.89 13.77
CA GLU A 187 -1.95 10.42 12.57
C GLU A 187 -2.87 9.93 11.45
N ASP A 188 -2.54 10.33 10.22
CA ASP A 188 -3.22 9.94 8.98
C ASP A 188 -2.47 8.79 8.28
N THR A 189 -2.25 7.70 9.02
CA THR A 189 -1.54 6.52 8.52
C THR A 189 -2.53 5.37 8.25
N PRO A 190 -2.56 4.78 7.04
CA PRO A 190 -3.47 3.67 6.73
C PRO A 190 -3.33 2.50 7.70
N LYS A 191 -4.47 1.92 8.09
CA LYS A 191 -4.54 0.68 8.87
C LYS A 191 -4.24 -0.52 7.97
N ALA A 192 -2.96 -0.77 7.77
CA ALA A 192 -2.46 -1.74 6.81
C ALA A 192 -1.09 -2.29 7.22
N VAL A 193 -0.68 -3.39 6.60
CA VAL A 193 0.70 -3.88 6.71
C VAL A 193 1.60 -3.05 5.81
N PHE A 194 2.78 -2.67 6.32
CA PHE A 194 3.84 -2.03 5.54
C PHE A 194 5.05 -2.95 5.51
N PRO A 195 5.29 -3.68 4.40
CA PRO A 195 6.38 -4.66 4.33
C PRO A 195 7.77 -4.04 4.53
N SER A 196 7.94 -2.78 4.12
CA SER A 196 9.20 -2.05 4.24
C SER A 196 8.98 -0.54 4.44
N ALA A 197 8.38 -0.17 5.57
CA ALA A 197 8.01 1.22 5.90
C ALA A 197 9.17 2.22 5.88
N GLY A 198 10.42 1.76 5.98
CA GLY A 198 11.61 2.61 5.92
C GLY A 198 11.99 3.10 4.52
N GLY A 199 11.40 2.54 3.46
CA GLY A 199 11.79 2.88 2.09
C GLY A 199 10.73 2.68 1.00
N CYS A 200 9.57 2.10 1.31
CA CYS A 200 8.47 1.93 0.37
C CYS A 200 7.14 2.39 0.98
N ASP A 201 6.30 3.05 0.18
CA ASP A 201 4.99 3.53 0.64
C ASP A 201 3.88 2.47 0.57
N GLU A 202 4.18 1.28 0.05
CA GLU A 202 3.22 0.19 -0.10
C GLU A 202 2.57 -0.14 1.24
N CYS A 203 1.26 0.07 1.27
CA CYS A 203 0.38 -0.35 2.34
C CYS A 203 -0.55 -1.44 1.83
N ILE A 204 -0.68 -2.51 2.62
CA ILE A 204 -1.44 -3.71 2.27
C ILE A 204 -2.50 -3.97 3.34
N PRO A 205 -3.75 -3.50 3.15
CA PRO A 205 -4.87 -4.00 3.94
C PRO A 205 -5.07 -5.48 3.65
N LEU A 206 -5.31 -6.25 4.71
CA LEU A 206 -5.56 -7.69 4.60
C LEU A 206 -7.05 -7.95 4.82
N PHE A 207 -7.65 -8.67 3.88
CA PHE A 207 -9.06 -9.05 3.96
C PHE A 207 -9.21 -10.55 4.16
N LEU A 208 -10.25 -10.95 4.90
CA LEU A 208 -10.66 -12.32 5.09
C LEU A 208 -11.98 -12.57 4.37
N HIS A 209 -12.06 -13.70 3.68
CA HIS A 209 -13.31 -14.30 3.22
C HIS A 209 -13.32 -15.78 3.59
N GLU A 210 -14.39 -16.23 4.25
CA GLU A 210 -14.59 -17.64 4.60
C GLU A 210 -15.75 -18.21 3.79
N LYS A 211 -15.53 -19.33 3.10
CA LYS A 211 -16.55 -19.98 2.28
C LYS A 211 -16.60 -21.47 2.54
N ARG A 212 -17.83 -22.00 2.65
CA ARG A 212 -18.06 -23.45 2.69
C ARG A 212 -18.28 -23.97 1.27
N VAL A 213 -17.59 -25.05 0.91
CA VAL A 213 -17.58 -25.61 -0.45
C VAL A 213 -17.67 -27.14 -0.43
N PRO A 214 -18.20 -27.79 -1.50
CA PRO A 214 -18.13 -29.23 -1.65
C PRO A 214 -16.67 -29.70 -1.63
N ARG A 215 -16.41 -30.86 -1.02
CA ARG A 215 -15.05 -31.44 -0.92
C ARG A 215 -14.33 -31.57 -2.25
N GLU A 216 -15.05 -31.87 -3.33
CA GLU A 216 -14.46 -31.98 -4.66
C GLU A 216 -13.84 -30.66 -5.15
N THR A 217 -14.41 -29.51 -4.76
CA THR A 217 -13.84 -28.17 -5.05
C THR A 217 -12.43 -28.02 -4.48
N LEU A 218 -12.19 -28.55 -3.28
CA LEU A 218 -10.87 -28.50 -2.66
C LEU A 218 -9.84 -29.30 -3.45
N LYS A 219 -10.25 -30.44 -4.04
CA LYS A 219 -9.37 -31.26 -4.88
C LYS A 219 -9.06 -30.60 -6.21
N GLU A 220 -10.04 -29.95 -6.84
CA GLU A 220 -9.84 -29.21 -8.09
C GLU A 220 -8.82 -28.09 -7.94
N TRP A 221 -8.74 -27.50 -6.76
CA TRP A 221 -7.89 -26.36 -6.43
C TRP A 221 -6.55 -26.76 -5.78
N THR A 222 -6.33 -28.06 -5.63
CA THR A 222 -5.04 -28.60 -5.20
C THR A 222 -4.14 -28.75 -6.44
N GLY A 223 -3.07 -27.95 -6.51
CA GLY A 223 -2.06 -28.02 -7.58
C GLY A 223 -1.14 -29.23 -7.50
#